data_AF-A0A7S1VUM4-F1
#
_entry.id   AF-A0A7S1VUM4-F1
#
_cell.length_a   1.000
_cell.length_b   1.000
_cell.length_c   1.000
_cell.angle_alpha   90.00
_cell.angle_beta   90.00
_cell.angle_gamma   90.00
#
_symmetry.space_group_name_H-M   'P 1'
#
loop_
_entity.id
_entity.type
_entity.pdbx_description
1 polymer ?
#
loop_
_entity_poly.entity_id
_entity_poly.type
_entity_poly.pdbx_seq_one_letter_code
_entity_poly.pdbx_strand_id
1 'polypeptide(L)'
;DDSLTEPLQDITFLPQMTGGYPGVALFDCDGDGDLDIYASNGPGSPNSLFRNKFIGSGTLAFEDIAMPSGVEATAQDSAGVCYGDLDNDGDHDLLVLGRHSKNILFENL
;
A
#
# COMPACT_ATOMS: atom_id res chain seq x y z
N ASP A 1 25.35 13.25 26.85
CA ASP A 1 25.64 12.49 25.63
C ASP A 1 24.33 12.46 24.87
N ASP A 2 24.03 13.59 24.23
CA ASP A 2 22.77 13.83 23.51
C ASP A 2 22.94 13.27 22.10
N SER A 3 22.64 11.98 21.96
CA SER A 3 22.47 11.37 20.64
C SER A 3 21.16 11.86 20.05
N LEU A 4 21.30 12.86 19.19
CA LEU A 4 20.39 13.31 18.13
C LEU A 4 19.14 12.43 17.95
N THR A 5 18.04 12.78 18.61
CA THR A 5 16.72 12.38 18.15
C THR A 5 16.38 13.26 16.95
N GLU A 6 16.68 12.77 15.74
CA GLU A 6 16.12 13.38 14.53
C GLU A 6 14.60 13.51 14.72
N PRO A 7 14.00 14.68 14.44
CA PRO A 7 12.56 14.86 14.58
C PRO A 7 11.84 13.84 13.68
N LEU A 8 10.82 13.17 14.21
CA LEU A 8 9.95 12.28 13.44
C LEU A 8 9.49 13.00 12.18
N GLN A 9 9.80 12.43 11.01
CA GLN A 9 9.36 12.97 9.73
C GLN A 9 7.84 12.83 9.64
N ASP A 10 7.13 13.95 9.55
CA ASP A 10 5.68 13.97 9.34
C ASP A 10 5.37 13.57 7.90
N ILE A 11 5.08 12.29 7.71
CA ILE A 11 4.70 11.71 6.42
C ILE A 11 3.19 11.73 6.20
N THR A 12 2.38 12.38 7.05
CA THR A 12 0.90 12.34 6.93
C THR A 12 0.37 12.97 5.63
N PHE A 13 1.21 13.73 4.93
CA PHE A 13 0.92 14.28 3.60
C PHE A 13 1.14 13.30 2.46
N LEU A 14 1.65 12.10 2.77
CA LEU A 14 1.91 11.03 1.82
C LEU A 14 1.35 9.70 2.33
N PRO A 15 0.62 8.97 1.48
CA PRO A 15 0.12 9.38 0.18
C PRO A 15 -0.97 10.46 0.25
N GLN A 16 -0.89 11.45 -0.65
CA GLN A 16 -1.92 12.48 -0.81
C GLN A 16 -3.06 11.96 -1.68
N MET A 17 -4.30 12.02 -1.18
CA MET A 17 -5.49 11.61 -1.94
C MET A 17 -6.34 12.80 -2.39
N THR A 18 -6.81 12.76 -3.64
CA THR A 18 -7.63 13.81 -4.27
C THR A 18 -9.12 13.43 -4.40
N GLY A 19 -9.51 12.21 -3.99
CA GLY A 19 -10.92 11.80 -3.90
C GLY A 19 -11.13 10.32 -3.51
N GLY A 20 -12.19 10.04 -2.74
CA GLY A 20 -12.59 8.69 -2.28
C GLY A 20 -12.66 8.56 -0.75
N TYR A 21 -13.39 7.55 -0.24
CA TYR A 21 -13.22 7.05 1.13
C TYR A 21 -12.28 5.84 1.05
N PRO A 22 -10.98 6.01 1.30
CA PRO A 22 -9.99 4.96 1.07
C PRO A 22 -9.94 3.92 2.19
N GLY A 23 -9.58 2.69 1.83
CA GLY A 23 -8.95 1.74 2.72
C GLY A 23 -7.43 1.78 2.60
N VAL A 24 -6.75 1.38 3.69
CA VAL A 24 -5.30 1.20 3.75
C VAL A 24 -5.00 -0.19 4.29
N ALA A 25 -4.00 -0.86 3.72
CA ALA A 25 -3.41 -2.09 4.25
C ALA A 25 -1.90 -1.89 4.47
N LEU A 26 -1.38 -2.48 5.55
CA LEU A 26 0.05 -2.49 5.91
C LEU A 26 0.54 -3.92 5.95
N PHE A 27 1.46 -4.29 5.07
CA PHE A 27 2.01 -5.65 4.94
C PHE A 27 3.40 -5.60 4.30
N ASP A 28 4.18 -6.67 4.40
CA ASP A 28 5.52 -6.79 3.82
C ASP A 28 5.39 -7.46 2.45
N CYS A 29 5.31 -6.68 1.38
CA CYS A 29 4.99 -7.16 0.04
C CYS A 29 6.20 -7.70 -0.73
N ASP A 30 7.43 -7.50 -0.26
CA ASP A 30 8.61 -8.08 -0.89
C ASP A 30 9.50 -8.92 0.04
N GLY A 31 9.02 -9.16 1.26
CA GLY A 31 9.63 -10.05 2.24
C GLY A 31 10.91 -9.49 2.86
N ASP A 32 11.10 -8.17 2.83
CA ASP A 32 12.31 -7.51 3.34
C ASP A 32 12.24 -7.19 4.85
N GLY A 33 11.07 -7.39 5.45
CA GLY A 33 10.79 -7.20 6.87
C GLY A 33 10.35 -5.78 7.24
N ASP A 34 10.29 -4.85 6.28
CA ASP A 34 9.74 -3.51 6.45
C ASP A 34 8.26 -3.49 6.02
N LEU A 35 7.41 -2.74 6.73
CA LEU A 35 6.00 -2.61 6.32
C LEU A 35 5.83 -1.67 5.14
N ASP A 36 5.14 -2.15 4.11
CA ASP A 36 4.68 -1.40 2.94
C ASP A 36 3.26 -0.89 3.11
N ILE A 37 2.81 -0.02 2.20
CA ILE A 37 1.49 0.62 2.27
C ILE A 37 0.74 0.43 0.97
N TYR A 38 -0.42 -0.25 1.00
CA TYR A 38 -1.38 -0.19 -0.08
C TYR A 38 -2.51 0.77 0.25
N ALA A 39 -2.81 1.69 -0.68
CA ALA A 39 -3.85 2.69 -0.54
C ALA A 39 -4.82 2.63 -1.72
N SER A 40 -6.11 2.46 -1.40
CA SER A 40 -7.16 2.39 -2.42
C SER A 40 -7.65 3.79 -2.82
N ASN A 41 -7.85 4.05 -4.11
CA ASN A 41 -8.33 5.32 -4.65
C ASN A 41 -9.73 5.24 -5.27
N GLY A 42 -10.35 6.41 -5.44
CA GLY A 42 -11.63 6.54 -6.15
C GLY A 42 -11.48 6.40 -7.67
N PRO A 43 -12.61 6.45 -8.40
CA PRO A 43 -12.65 6.13 -9.83
C PRO A 43 -11.81 7.10 -10.64
N GLY A 44 -11.06 6.58 -11.61
CA GLY A 44 -10.20 7.37 -12.49
C GLY A 44 -8.84 7.74 -11.89
N SER A 45 -8.53 7.25 -10.69
CA SER A 45 -7.20 7.31 -10.08
C SER A 45 -6.71 5.90 -9.76
N PRO A 46 -5.44 5.55 -10.03
CA PRO A 46 -4.89 4.26 -9.65
C PRO A 46 -4.79 4.14 -8.14
N ASN A 47 -5.04 2.96 -7.58
CA ASN A 47 -4.57 2.56 -6.26
C ASN A 47 -3.03 2.57 -6.25
N SER A 48 -2.43 2.79 -5.08
CA SER A 48 -0.97 2.84 -4.90
C SER A 48 -0.49 1.73 -3.99
N LEU A 49 0.72 1.22 -4.26
CA LEU A 49 1.46 0.28 -3.44
C LEU A 49 2.83 0.90 -3.18
N PHE A 50 3.01 1.48 -2.01
CA PHE A 50 4.26 2.11 -1.61
C PHE A 50 5.14 1.09 -0.92
N ARG A 51 6.14 0.61 -1.65
CA ARG A 51 7.20 -0.17 -1.07
C ARG A 51 8.11 0.71 -0.21
N ASN A 52 8.33 0.30 1.02
CA ASN A 52 9.25 0.87 1.96
C ASN A 52 10.70 0.55 1.55
N LYS A 53 11.59 1.54 1.65
CA LYS A 53 13.01 1.43 1.28
C LYS A 53 13.93 1.67 2.47
N PHE A 54 13.42 1.50 3.69
CA PHE A 54 14.07 1.95 4.92
C PHE A 54 15.45 1.30 5.15
N ILE A 55 15.61 0.00 4.83
CA ILE A 55 16.78 -0.85 5.07
C ILE A 55 18.04 -0.10 5.53
N GLY A 56 18.20 -0.01 6.85
CA GLY A 56 19.43 0.39 7.55
C GLY A 56 19.96 1.80 7.27
N SER A 57 19.30 2.59 6.42
CA SER A 57 19.75 3.93 6.01
C SER A 57 19.37 5.03 7.01
N GLY A 58 18.44 4.72 7.93
CA GLY A 58 17.86 5.68 8.87
C GLY A 58 16.92 6.70 8.21
N THR A 59 16.69 6.61 6.89
CA THR A 59 15.78 7.48 6.15
C THR A 59 14.57 6.67 5.68
N LEU A 60 13.38 7.11 6.07
CA LEU A 60 12.15 6.53 5.57
C LEU A 60 11.89 7.05 4.15
N ALA A 61 11.84 6.14 3.18
CA ALA A 61 11.58 6.44 1.78
C ALA A 61 10.65 5.39 1.18
N PHE A 62 9.86 5.81 0.19
CA PHE A 62 8.86 4.97 -0.46
C PHE A 62 9.00 5.01 -1.98
N GLU A 63 8.67 3.90 -2.63
CA GLU A 63 8.58 3.75 -4.08
C GLU A 63 7.17 3.25 -4.44
N ASP A 64 6.44 3.97 -5.30
CA ASP A 64 5.14 3.48 -5.78
C ASP A 64 5.35 2.42 -6.88
N ILE A 65 4.98 1.18 -6.55
CA ILE A 65 5.11 0.01 -7.41
C ILE A 65 3.74 -0.58 -7.82
N ALA A 66 2.62 0.13 -7.63
CA ALA A 66 1.30 -0.43 -7.96
C ALA A 66 1.15 -0.87 -9.42
N MET A 67 1.62 -0.04 -10.35
CA MET A 67 1.57 -0.35 -11.79
C MET A 67 2.45 -1.55 -12.16
N PRO A 68 3.76 -1.59 -11.83
CA PRO A 68 4.59 -2.75 -12.13
C PRO A 68 4.16 -4.03 -11.40
N SER A 69 3.52 -3.92 -10.23
CA SER A 69 2.95 -5.06 -9.50
C SER A 69 1.53 -5.44 -9.98
N GLY A 70 0.94 -4.71 -10.93
CA GLY A 70 -0.37 -5.05 -11.50
C GLY A 70 -1.57 -4.79 -10.58
N VAL A 71 -1.40 -4.03 -9.50
CA VAL A 71 -2.39 -3.82 -8.44
C VAL A 71 -2.99 -2.41 -8.41
N GLU A 72 -2.78 -1.62 -9.45
CA GLU A 72 -3.25 -0.24 -9.55
C GLU A 72 -4.77 -0.08 -9.69
N ALA A 73 -5.51 -1.11 -10.12
CA ALA A 73 -6.98 -1.12 -10.17
C ALA A 73 -7.67 0.17 -10.73
N THR A 74 -7.05 0.88 -11.68
CA THR A 74 -7.38 2.26 -12.10
C THR A 74 -8.86 2.50 -12.48
N ALA A 75 -9.56 1.47 -12.95
CA ALA A 75 -10.96 1.55 -13.35
C ALA A 75 -11.95 1.39 -12.17
N GLN A 76 -11.49 1.05 -10.97
CA GLN A 76 -12.33 0.73 -9.83
C GLN A 76 -12.59 1.99 -8.96
N ASP A 77 -13.83 2.17 -8.50
CA ASP A 77 -14.13 3.04 -7.35
C ASP A 77 -13.87 2.24 -6.07
N SER A 78 -12.61 2.18 -5.66
CA SER A 78 -12.18 1.37 -4.52
C SER A 78 -12.60 2.03 -3.19
N ALA A 79 -13.03 1.21 -2.23
CA ALA A 79 -13.62 1.68 -0.97
C ALA A 79 -13.06 1.01 0.29
N GLY A 80 -12.28 -0.05 0.15
CA GLY A 80 -11.73 -0.80 1.26
C GLY A 80 -10.71 -1.82 0.77
N VAL A 81 -9.78 -2.19 1.66
CA VAL A 81 -8.76 -3.20 1.39
C VAL A 81 -8.52 -4.03 2.65
N CYS A 82 -8.25 -5.32 2.47
CA CYS A 82 -7.63 -6.17 3.47
C CYS A 82 -6.57 -7.06 2.81
N TYR A 83 -5.62 -7.55 3.60
CA TYR A 83 -4.56 -8.43 3.14
C TYR A 83 -4.46 -9.69 4.01
N GLY A 84 -3.82 -10.72 3.47
CA GLY A 84 -3.45 -11.95 4.16
C GLY A 84 -3.06 -13.04 3.18
N ASP A 85 -2.40 -14.09 3.66
CA ASP A 85 -2.18 -15.32 2.89
C ASP A 85 -3.48 -16.13 2.90
N LEU A 86 -4.31 -15.99 1.85
CA LEU A 86 -5.68 -16.53 1.80
C LEU A 86 -5.74 -17.96 1.26
N ASP A 87 -4.76 -18.37 0.46
CA ASP A 87 -4.66 -19.72 -0.10
C ASP A 87 -3.57 -20.60 0.56
N ASN A 88 -2.81 -20.03 1.51
CA ASN A 88 -1.77 -20.68 2.28
C ASN A 88 -0.57 -21.10 1.42
N ASP A 89 -0.20 -20.28 0.43
CA ASP A 89 0.98 -20.45 -0.42
C ASP A 89 2.25 -19.76 0.12
N GLY A 90 2.07 -18.87 1.09
CA GLY A 90 3.14 -18.14 1.78
C GLY A 90 3.39 -16.72 1.27
N ASP A 91 2.68 -16.29 0.23
CA ASP A 91 2.69 -14.92 -0.27
C ASP A 91 1.48 -14.13 0.28
N HIS A 92 1.50 -12.81 0.16
CA HIS A 92 0.37 -11.99 0.62
C HIS A 92 -0.64 -11.76 -0.51
N ASP A 93 -1.93 -11.90 -0.20
CA ASP A 93 -3.02 -11.55 -1.12
C ASP A 93 -3.66 -10.21 -0.71
N LEU A 94 -4.24 -9.50 -1.68
CA LEU A 94 -5.02 -8.28 -1.46
C LEU A 94 -6.45 -8.43 -1.96
N LEU A 95 -7.42 -8.24 -1.07
CA LEU A 95 -8.83 -8.08 -1.44
C LEU A 95 -9.21 -6.60 -1.42
N VAL A 96 -9.56 -6.05 -2.59
CA VAL A 96 -10.00 -4.66 -2.78
C VAL A 96 -11.51 -4.61 -3.05
N LEU A 97 -12.22 -3.88 -2.19
CA LEU A 97 -13.67 -3.70 -2.27
C LEU A 97 -14.04 -2.58 -3.24
N GLY A 98 -14.95 -2.87 -4.15
CA GLY A 98 -15.52 -1.88 -5.08
C GLY A 98 -16.84 -1.31 -4.58
N ARG A 99 -17.02 0.02 -4.61
CA ARG A 99 -18.29 0.66 -4.16
C ARG A 99 -19.47 0.34 -5.08
N HIS A 100 -19.22 0.27 -6.38
CA HIS A 100 -20.22 -0.06 -7.42
C HIS A 100 -19.64 -0.96 -8.51
N SER A 101 -18.60 -1.70 -8.17
CA SER A 101 -17.86 -2.60 -9.05
C SER A 101 -17.65 -3.94 -8.34
N LYS A 102 -17.23 -4.96 -9.09
CA LYS A 102 -16.82 -6.21 -8.47
C LYS A 102 -15.61 -5.96 -7.56
N ASN A 103 -15.50 -6.74 -6.49
CA ASN A 103 -14.28 -6.82 -5.71
C ASN A 103 -13.17 -7.42 -6.60
N ILE A 104 -11.93 -7.03 -6.32
CA ILE A 104 -10.75 -7.58 -6.99
C ILE A 104 -9.93 -8.29 -5.92
N LEU A 105 -9.56 -9.54 -6.21
CA LEU A 105 -8.57 -10.28 -5.45
C LEU A 105 -7.28 -10.29 -6.29
N PHE A 106 -6.19 -9.81 -5.69
CA PHE A 106 -4.85 -9.96 -6.21
C PHE A 106 -4.17 -11.05 -5.38
N GLU A 107 -3.62 -12.05 -6.06
CA GLU A 107 -2.93 -13.17 -5.43
C GLU A 107 -1.42 -13.03 -5.63
N ASN A 108 -0.64 -13.56 -4.69
CA ASN A 108 0.83 -13.67 -4.78
C ASN A 108 1.54 -12.30 -4.94
N LEU A 109 1.36 -11.39 -3.97
CA LEU A 109 2.14 -10.15 -3.88
C LEU A 109 3.49 -10.36 -3.21
#